data_AF-A0A3D0N2L5-F1
#
_entry.id   AF-A0A3D0N2L5-F1
#
_cell.length_a   1.000
_cell.length_b   1.000
_cell.length_c   1.000
_cell.angle_alpha   90.00
_cell.angle_beta   90.00
_cell.angle_gamma   90.00
#
_symmetry.space_group_name_H-M   'P 1'
#
loop_
_entity.id
_entity.type
_entity.pdbx_description
1 polymer ?
#
loop_
_entity_poly.entity_id
_entity_poly.type
_entity_poly.pdbx_seq_one_letter_code
_entity_poly.pdbx_strand_id
1 'polypeptide(L)' 'MPTSNWQNISYNIDIIKKINPKSILDVGVGFGRWGILLREFLELWNETDYSNSESPEWKIKITGVEIFPAYIKPYHHFF' A
#
# COMPACT_ATOMS: atom_id res chain seq x y z
N MET A 1 5.72 -14.34 9.83
CA MET A 1 5.22 -13.00 9.47
C MET A 1 3.74 -13.16 9.16
N PRO A 2 2.83 -12.49 9.87
CA PRO A 2 1.39 -12.58 9.62
C PRO A 2 1.07 -12.00 8.24
N THR A 3 0.05 -12.54 7.59
CA THR A 3 -0.36 -12.12 6.25
C THR A 3 -1.88 -12.10 6.18
N SER A 4 -2.43 -11.20 5.36
CA SER A 4 -3.87 -11.08 5.15
C SER A 4 -4.44 -12.27 4.37
N ASN A 5 -5.75 -12.48 4.44
CA ASN A 5 -6.41 -13.45 3.56
C ASN A 5 -6.36 -12.95 2.11
N TRP A 6 -5.74 -13.73 1.22
CA TRP A 6 -5.53 -13.38 -0.18
C TRP A 6 -6.83 -13.36 -1.00
N GLN A 7 -7.86 -14.12 -0.59
CA GLN A 7 -9.14 -14.20 -1.31
C GLN A 7 -9.88 -12.86 -1.34
N ASN A 8 -9.59 -11.98 -0.38
CA ASN A 8 -10.25 -10.70 -0.23
C ASN A 8 -9.58 -9.58 -1.05
N ILE A 9 -8.46 -9.83 -1.74
CA ILE A 9 -7.68 -8.79 -2.42
C ILE A 9 -8.52 -8.09 -3.49
N SER A 10 -9.04 -8.83 -4.47
CA SER A 10 -9.71 -8.24 -5.64
C SER A 10 -10.93 -7.40 -5.25
N TYR A 11 -11.76 -7.93 -4.33
CA TYR A 11 -12.95 -7.23 -3.85
C TYR A 11 -12.62 -5.92 -3.12
N ASN A 12 -11.65 -5.94 -2.21
CA ASN A 12 -11.28 -4.74 -1.46
C ASN A 12 -10.58 -3.69 -2.34
N ILE A 13 -9.70 -4.12 -3.26
CA ILE A 13 -9.05 -3.18 -4.17
C ILE A 13 -10.08 -2.47 -5.06
N ASP A 14 -11.09 -3.17 -5.57
CA ASP A 14 -12.17 -2.54 -6.35
C ASP A 14 -12.90 -1.46 -5.54
N ILE A 15 -13.24 -1.74 -4.28
CA ILE A 15 -13.87 -0.76 -3.37
C ILE A 15 -12.93 0.42 -3.10
N ILE A 16 -11.67 0.16 -2.80
CA ILE A 16 -10.68 1.18 -2.46
C ILE A 16 -10.44 2.11 -3.66
N LYS A 17 -10.36 1.57 -4.88
CA LYS A 17 -10.24 2.38 -6.11
C LYS A 17 -11.46 3.28 -6.32
N LYS A 18 -12.68 2.80 -6.03
CA LYS A 18 -13.90 3.61 -6.11
C LYS A 18 -13.95 4.72 -5.08
N ILE A 19 -13.46 4.46 -3.87
CA ILE A 19 -13.36 5.48 -2.80
C ILE A 19 -12.28 6.52 -3.13
N ASN A 20 -11.20 6.10 -3.80
CA ASN A 20 -10.05 6.93 -4.15
C ASN A 20 -9.50 7.77 -2.97
N PRO A 21 -9.13 7.11 -1.85
CA PRO A 21 -8.71 7.81 -0.64
C PRO A 21 -7.38 8.55 -0.84
N LYS A 22 -7.21 9.67 -0.13
CA LYS A 22 -5.94 10.42 -0.08
C LYS A 22 -5.03 10.00 1.08
N SER A 23 -5.58 9.29 2.06
CA SER A 23 -4.84 8.79 3.22
C SER A 23 -5.39 7.45 3.70
N ILE A 24 -4.51 6.55 4.10
CA ILE A 24 -4.84 5.20 4.55
C ILE A 24 -4.03 4.86 5.81
N LEU A 25 -4.68 4.22 6.77
CA LEU A 25 -4.06 3.62 7.96
C LEU A 25 -4.10 2.09 7.82
N ASP A 26 -2.94 1.45 7.74
CA ASP A 26 -2.79 -0.01 7.69
C ASP A 26 -2.32 -0.52 9.07
N VAL A 27 -3.22 -1.18 9.80
CA VAL A 27 -2.95 -1.66 11.16
C VAL A 27 -2.61 -3.14 11.11
N GLY A 28 -1.43 -3.50 11.63
CA GLY A 28 -0.89 -4.84 11.53
C GLY A 28 -0.34 -5.11 10.13
N VAL A 29 0.57 -4.23 9.65
CA VAL A 29 1.14 -4.31 8.30
C VAL A 29 1.69 -5.71 7.98
N GLY A 30 2.23 -6.43 8.96
CA GLY A 30 2.63 -7.82 8.79
C GLY A 30 3.62 -8.00 7.64
N PHE A 31 3.19 -8.66 6.56
CA PHE A 31 3.99 -8.85 5.33
C PHE A 31 4.06 -7.61 4.41
N GLY A 32 3.28 -6.55 4.68
CA GLY A 32 3.27 -5.34 3.87
C GLY A 32 2.41 -5.43 2.60
N ARG A 33 1.58 -6.47 2.48
CA ARG A 33 0.78 -6.73 1.27
C ARG A 33 -0.08 -5.53 0.88
N TRP A 34 -0.82 -4.96 1.84
CA TRP A 34 -1.74 -3.88 1.55
C TRP A 34 -1.00 -2.60 1.15
N GLY A 35 0.06 -2.21 1.87
CA GLY A 35 0.88 -1.06 1.47
C GLY A 35 1.33 -1.13 0.00
N ILE A 36 1.87 -2.27 -0.45
CA ILE A 36 2.29 -2.47 -1.85
C ILE A 36 1.10 -2.36 -2.81
N LEU A 37 0.01 -3.10 -2.55
CA LEU A 37 -1.16 -3.10 -3.44
C LEU A 37 -1.80 -1.71 -3.53
N LEU A 38 -1.89 -0.99 -2.41
CA LEU A 38 -2.45 0.35 -2.36
C LEU A 38 -1.61 1.33 -3.19
N ARG A 39 -0.28 1.23 -3.06
CA ARG A 39 0.65 2.05 -3.84
C ARG A 39 0.50 1.77 -5.33
N GLU A 40 0.47 0.50 -5.71
CA GLU A 40 0.22 0.04 -7.07
C GLU A 40 -1.09 0.58 -7.64
N PHE A 41 -2.22 0.25 -7.02
CA PHE A 41 -3.53 0.46 -7.61
C PHE A 41 -4.08 1.87 -7.49
N LEU A 42 -3.62 2.66 -6.51
CA LEU A 42 -4.10 4.02 -6.32
C LEU A 42 -3.22 5.08 -6.98
N GLU A 43 -1.93 4.81 -7.18
CA GLU A 43 -1.01 5.77 -7.80
C GLU A 43 -0.46 5.25 -9.12
N LEU A 44 0.19 4.08 -9.15
CA LEU A 44 0.88 3.63 -10.36
C LEU A 44 -0.08 3.34 -11.52
N TRP A 45 -1.25 2.78 -11.22
CA TRP A 45 -2.29 2.48 -12.21
C TRP A 45 -3.21 3.66 -12.53
N ASN A 46 -3.25 4.68 -11.67
CA ASN A 46 -4.13 5.85 -11.85
C ASN A 46 -3.40 7.05 -12.46
N GLU A 47 -2.06 7.11 -12.37
CA GLU A 47 -1.27 8.20 -12.94
C GLU A 47 -0.59 7.77 -14.25
N THR A 48 -0.84 8.54 -15.31
CA THR A 48 -0.26 8.35 -16.66
C THR A 48 1.24 8.63 -16.74
N ASP A 49 1.86 9.20 -15.71
CA ASP A 49 3.22 9.72 -15.73
C ASP A 49 4.18 8.86 -14.89
N TYR A 50 4.29 7.58 -15.26
CA TYR A 50 5.33 6.70 -14.73
C TYR A 50 6.72 6.96 -15.32
N SER A 51 6.86 7.95 -16.20
CA SER A 51 8.11 8.29 -16.84
C SER A 51 8.87 9.33 -16.00
N ASN A 52 9.99 8.90 -15.41
CA ASN A 52 11.10 9.74 -14.95
C ASN A 52 11.14 10.19 -13.48
N SER A 53 11.04 9.29 -12.50
CA SER A 53 11.76 9.57 -11.25
C SER A 53 12.28 8.31 -10.56
N GLU A 54 13.56 8.33 -10.19
CA GLU A 54 14.19 7.37 -9.28
C GLU A 54 13.61 7.45 -7.85
N SER A 55 12.63 8.33 -7.62
CA SER A 55 11.86 8.50 -6.39
C SER A 55 10.52 9.17 -6.72
N PRO A 56 9.43 8.41 -6.97
CA PRO A 56 8.12 9.01 -7.19
C PRO A 56 7.67 9.75 -5.93
N GLU A 57 7.26 11.01 -6.10
CA GLU A 57 6.58 11.74 -5.04
C GLU A 57 5.18 11.15 -4.84
N TRP A 58 5.08 10.24 -3.88
CA TRP A 58 3.83 9.67 -3.43
C TRP A 58 2.85 10.74 -2.94
N LYS A 59 1.73 10.92 -3.66
CA LYS A 59 0.64 11.84 -3.31
C LYS A 59 -0.30 11.25 -2.26
N ILE A 60 -0.43 9.92 -2.22
CA ILE A 60 -1.28 9.21 -1.27
C ILE A 60 -0.47 8.87 -0.02
N LYS A 61 -0.99 9.27 1.15
CA LYS A 61 -0.36 8.98 2.44
C LYS A 61 -0.78 7.61 2.95
N ILE A 62 0.16 6.68 3.05
CA ILE A 62 -0.06 5.36 3.68
C ILE A 62 0.69 5.35 5.01
N THR A 63 0.00 5.10 6.11
CA THR A 63 0.59 4.99 7.45
C THR A 63 0.43 3.57 7.95
N GLY A 64 1.55 2.86 8.08
CA GLY A 64 1.60 1.51 8.62
C GLY A 64 1.86 1.50 10.12
N VAL A 65 1.11 0.68 10.86
CA VAL A 65 1.33 0.45 12.30
C VAL A 65 1.56 -1.03 12.54
N GLU A 66 2.64 -1.38 13.25
CA GLU A 66 2.96 -2.74 13.66
C GLU A 66 3.39 -2.76 15.12
N ILE A 67 2.83 -3.69 15.89
CA ILE A 67 3.14 -3.83 17.32
C ILE A 67 4.40 -4.67 17.55
N PHE A 68 4.77 -5.54 16.60
CA PHE A 68 5.95 -6.38 16.69
C PHE A 68 7.05 -5.90 15.73
N PRO A 69 8.06 -5.13 16.21
CA PRO A 69 9.04 -4.46 15.35
C PRO A 69 9.82 -5.39 14.42
N ALA A 70 10.01 -6.66 14.77
CA ALA A 70 10.73 -7.61 13.93
C ALA A 70 9.99 -7.97 12.63
N TYR A 71 8.70 -7.63 12.50
CA TYR A 71 7.97 -7.72 11.23
C TYR A 71 8.23 -6.52 10.32
N ILE A 72 8.70 -5.39 10.82
CA ILE A 72 9.14 -4.30 9.95
C ILE A 72 10.44 -4.70 9.27
N LYS A 73 10.43 -4.65 7.93
CA LYS A 73 11.56 -4.97 7.05
C LYS A 73 11.91 -3.75 6.20
N PRO A 74 13.14 -3.64 5.69
CA PRO A 74 13.56 -2.49 4.87
C PRO A 74 12.59 -2.15 3.74
N TYR A 75 11.97 -3.16 3.12
CA TYR A 75 11.04 -2.95 2.02
C TYR A 75 9.74 -2.23 2.42
N HIS A 76 9.36 -2.22 3.71
CA HIS A 76 8.19 -1.50 4.18
C HIS A 76 8.30 0.01 4.01
N HIS A 77 9.51 0.53 3.81
CA HIS A 77 9.73 1.96 3.61
C HIS A 77 9.58 2.40 2.14
N PHE A 78 9.38 1.47 1.21
CA PHE A 78 9.16 1.80 -0.20
C PHE A 78 7.70 2.06 -0.55
N PHE A 79 6.77 1.81 0.37
CA PHE A 79 5.34 2.02 0.17
C PHE A 79 4.71 2.81 1.31
#